data_AF-A0A524G1B0-F1
#
_entry.id   AF-A0A524G1B0-F1
#
_cell.length_a   1.000
_cell.length_b   1.000
_cell.length_c   1.000
_cell.angle_alpha   90.00
_cell.angle_beta   90.00
_cell.angle_gamma   90.00
#
_symmetry.space_group_name_H-M   'P 1'
#
loop_
_entity.id
_entity.type
_entity.pdbx_description
1 polymer ?
#
loop_
_entity_poly.entity_id
_entity_poly.type
_entity_poly.pdbx_seq_one_letter_code
_entity_poly.pdbx_strand_id
1 'polypeptide(L)'
;MKINGVPIDDTFAEAFSMHMNRTLITAYQEDWARITAQETTGFATSIIMSPAEAGIEFVLPPEETPDHRPGVRVIFATAKKEALEQQLIARIGQCVLTSPTASAYDATPNPEDHYPIGRQLAKFGDGYQVKKGPIDERVLWLVPRMSGTFVIQEQFGRLKGVAGGNIISFCRDLTSGMTSGRAAVQAIEKVEGAYTPFPGGLVGSGSKPSSKYKGLVASTNERYCPTIRARIPDTEVPLSSEFVVEIVINGLTEEAVGRAMATAIREICSHDGVMKITAGNFGGRLGKYQIHLHDVLSK
;
A
#
# COMPACT_ATOMS: atom_id res chain seq x y z
N MET A 1 -16.02 -21.99 4.00
CA MET A 1 -16.82 -21.20 3.04
C MET A 1 -16.37 -21.50 1.61
N LYS A 2 -17.19 -21.22 0.58
CA LYS A 2 -16.78 -21.25 -0.84
C LYS A 2 -17.32 -20.02 -1.57
N ILE A 3 -16.53 -19.47 -2.50
CA ILE A 3 -16.96 -18.40 -3.42
C ILE A 3 -16.67 -18.87 -4.84
N ASN A 4 -17.68 -18.91 -5.71
CA ASN A 4 -17.58 -19.41 -7.09
C ASN A 4 -16.89 -20.79 -7.17
N GLY A 5 -17.16 -21.68 -6.21
CA GLY A 5 -16.54 -23.00 -6.13
C GLY A 5 -15.13 -23.04 -5.51
N VAL A 6 -14.46 -21.90 -5.34
CA VAL A 6 -13.14 -21.81 -4.70
C VAL A 6 -13.29 -21.93 -3.17
N PRO A 7 -12.61 -22.88 -2.51
CA PRO A 7 -12.61 -22.99 -1.06
C PRO A 7 -11.83 -21.84 -0.41
N ILE A 8 -12.44 -21.27 0.63
CA ILE A 8 -11.84 -20.24 1.48
C ILE A 8 -11.59 -20.86 2.86
N ASP A 9 -10.32 -20.90 3.27
CA ASP A 9 -9.94 -21.43 4.59
C ASP A 9 -10.57 -20.61 5.71
N ASP A 10 -10.98 -21.28 6.79
CA ASP A 10 -11.46 -20.63 8.02
C ASP A 10 -10.27 -20.19 8.86
N THR A 11 -9.71 -19.03 8.50
CA THR A 11 -8.49 -18.48 9.07
C THR A 11 -8.54 -16.95 9.05
N PHE A 12 -7.48 -16.30 9.51
CA PHE A 12 -7.35 -14.85 9.55
C PHE A 12 -5.98 -14.38 9.05
N ALA A 13 -5.95 -13.14 8.56
CA ALA A 13 -4.73 -12.39 8.33
C ALA A 13 -4.32 -11.66 9.63
N GLU A 14 -3.05 -11.77 10.01
CA GLU A 14 -2.53 -11.08 11.20
C GLU A 14 -1.78 -9.80 10.81
N ALA A 15 -2.29 -8.65 11.27
CA ALA A 15 -1.83 -7.33 10.87
C ALA A 15 -1.36 -6.47 12.06
N PHE A 16 -0.64 -5.39 11.73
CA PHE A 16 0.13 -4.57 12.66
C PHE A 16 -0.29 -3.10 12.59
N SER A 17 -0.06 -2.35 13.67
CA SER A 17 -0.27 -0.91 13.65
C SER A 17 0.96 -0.19 13.11
N MET A 18 0.76 0.74 12.16
CA MET A 18 1.82 1.58 11.59
C MET A 18 1.44 3.06 11.61
N HIS A 19 2.44 3.94 11.61
CA HIS A 19 2.21 5.37 11.40
C HIS A 19 2.00 5.60 9.91
N MET A 20 0.93 6.29 9.53
CA MET A 20 0.60 6.53 8.13
C MET A 20 0.29 7.99 7.84
N ASN A 21 0.56 8.40 6.60
CA ASN A 21 0.12 9.66 6.00
C ASN A 21 -0.54 9.35 4.65
N ARG A 22 -1.61 10.08 4.31
CA ARG A 22 -2.20 10.08 2.98
C ARG A 22 -1.88 11.41 2.29
N THR A 23 -1.14 11.34 1.21
CA THR A 23 -0.75 12.50 0.39
C THR A 23 -1.50 12.46 -0.93
N LEU A 24 -2.01 13.60 -1.36
CA LEU A 24 -2.53 13.83 -2.71
C LEU A 24 -1.45 14.48 -3.57
N ILE A 25 -1.16 13.86 -4.72
CA ILE A 25 -0.26 14.39 -5.75
C ILE A 25 -1.12 14.77 -6.97
N THR A 26 -1.14 16.03 -7.36
CA THR A 26 -1.81 16.48 -8.60
C THR A 26 -0.77 16.81 -9.67
N ALA A 27 -1.11 16.68 -10.95
CA ALA A 27 -0.20 16.97 -12.06
C ALA A 27 -0.96 17.48 -13.31
N TYR A 28 -0.24 17.74 -14.40
CA TYR A 28 -0.83 18.22 -15.66
C TYR A 28 -1.89 17.27 -16.25
N GLN A 29 -1.62 15.96 -16.20
CA GLN A 29 -2.50 14.89 -16.67
C GLN A 29 -2.41 13.69 -15.72
N GLU A 30 -3.38 12.78 -15.79
CA GLU A 30 -3.45 11.60 -14.91
C GLU A 30 -2.19 10.72 -15.02
N ASP A 31 -1.70 10.50 -16.23
CA ASP A 31 -0.48 9.74 -16.51
C ASP A 31 0.74 10.33 -15.80
N TRP A 32 0.91 11.66 -15.82
CA TRP A 32 1.96 12.37 -15.10
C TRP A 32 1.79 12.29 -13.57
N ALA A 33 0.56 12.35 -13.07
CA ALA A 33 0.29 12.18 -11.64
C ALA A 33 0.64 10.75 -11.21
N ARG A 34 0.29 9.74 -12.02
CA ARG A 34 0.65 8.34 -11.79
C ARG A 34 2.15 8.08 -11.87
N ILE A 35 2.86 8.63 -12.87
CA ILE A 35 4.33 8.52 -12.97
C ILE A 35 4.98 9.08 -11.70
N THR A 36 4.54 10.26 -11.26
CA THR A 36 5.05 10.90 -10.04
C THR A 36 4.76 10.04 -8.81
N ALA A 37 3.53 9.54 -8.70
CA ALA A 37 3.13 8.67 -7.60
C ALA A 37 3.96 7.38 -7.55
N GLN A 38 4.16 6.72 -8.70
CA GLN A 38 4.97 5.50 -8.83
C GLN A 38 6.41 5.71 -8.36
N GLU A 39 7.06 6.79 -8.79
CA GLU A 39 8.41 7.15 -8.34
C GLU A 39 8.43 7.42 -6.83
N THR A 40 7.46 8.20 -6.35
CA THR A 40 7.36 8.58 -4.94
C THR A 40 7.14 7.38 -4.02
N THR A 41 6.41 6.36 -4.47
CA THR A 41 6.13 5.13 -3.72
C THR A 41 7.10 3.99 -4.05
N GLY A 42 8.08 4.20 -4.93
CA GLY A 42 9.09 3.21 -5.30
C GLY A 42 10.02 2.84 -4.14
N PHE A 43 10.64 1.66 -4.20
CA PHE A 43 11.52 1.12 -3.15
C PHE A 43 10.89 1.24 -1.74
N ALA A 44 9.65 0.79 -1.61
CA ALA A 44 8.85 0.90 -0.40
C ALA A 44 7.93 -0.32 -0.21
N THR A 45 8.46 -1.53 -0.38
CA THR A 45 7.62 -2.75 -0.38
C THR A 45 7.38 -3.31 1.01
N SER A 46 8.42 -3.29 1.87
CA SER A 46 8.33 -3.82 3.22
C SER A 46 9.34 -3.16 4.14
N ILE A 47 8.89 -2.71 5.32
CA ILE A 47 9.77 -2.10 6.34
C ILE A 47 10.81 -3.06 6.95
N ILE A 48 10.80 -4.34 6.56
CA ILE A 48 11.87 -5.29 6.93
C ILE A 48 13.23 -4.79 6.39
N MET A 49 13.26 -4.23 5.18
CA MET A 49 14.48 -3.65 4.58
C MET A 49 14.25 -2.43 3.67
N SER A 50 13.02 -2.11 3.31
CA SER A 50 12.71 -0.84 2.64
C SER A 50 12.60 0.29 3.67
N PRO A 51 12.90 1.55 3.30
CA PRO A 51 12.81 2.68 4.23
C PRO A 51 11.37 2.99 4.69
N ALA A 52 10.37 2.57 3.92
CA ALA A 52 8.94 2.72 4.18
C ALA A 52 8.15 1.57 3.53
N GLU A 53 6.86 1.52 3.83
CA GLU A 53 5.86 0.85 2.99
C GLU A 53 4.99 1.91 2.33
N ALA A 54 4.92 1.95 1.00
CA ALA A 54 4.14 2.97 0.30
C ALA A 54 3.49 2.44 -0.97
N GLY A 55 2.40 3.07 -1.39
CA GLY A 55 1.74 2.72 -2.63
C GLY A 55 0.61 3.66 -3.01
N ILE A 56 0.12 3.47 -4.23
CA ILE A 56 -1.03 4.18 -4.77
C ILE A 56 -2.29 3.63 -4.11
N GLU A 57 -3.12 4.53 -3.61
CA GLU A 57 -4.43 4.20 -3.04
C GLU A 57 -5.52 4.37 -4.11
N PHE A 58 -5.59 5.57 -4.71
CA PHE A 58 -6.74 5.96 -5.52
C PHE A 58 -6.39 7.07 -6.51
N VAL A 59 -7.07 7.11 -7.65
CA VAL A 59 -6.95 8.19 -8.64
C VAL A 59 -8.20 9.05 -8.67
N LEU A 60 -8.01 10.36 -8.65
CA LEU A 60 -9.06 11.35 -8.51
C LEU A 60 -9.20 12.17 -9.79
N PRO A 61 -10.45 12.44 -10.20
CA PRO A 61 -10.70 13.37 -11.28
C PRO A 61 -10.46 14.83 -10.81
N PRO A 62 -10.28 15.78 -11.74
CA PRO A 62 -10.00 17.18 -11.42
C PRO A 62 -10.98 17.84 -10.44
N GLU A 63 -12.27 17.51 -10.50
CA GLU A 63 -13.31 18.07 -9.64
C GLU A 63 -13.17 17.71 -8.15
N GLU A 64 -12.38 16.68 -7.83
CA GLU A 64 -12.14 16.24 -6.46
C GLU A 64 -10.81 16.73 -5.87
N THR A 65 -10.04 17.54 -6.61
CA THR A 65 -8.73 18.02 -6.18
C THR A 65 -8.71 19.54 -5.90
N PRO A 66 -7.85 20.00 -4.96
CA PRO A 66 -7.83 21.42 -4.54
C PRO A 66 -7.42 22.42 -5.62
N ASP A 67 -6.77 21.96 -6.69
CA ASP A 67 -6.27 22.81 -7.78
C ASP A 67 -6.91 22.51 -9.13
N HIS A 68 -8.00 21.73 -9.13
CA HIS A 68 -8.75 21.34 -10.32
C HIS A 68 -7.92 20.65 -11.39
N ARG A 69 -7.00 19.79 -10.97
CA ARG A 69 -6.17 18.95 -11.85
C ARG A 69 -6.28 17.47 -11.49
N PRO A 70 -6.04 16.54 -12.43
CA PRO A 70 -6.01 15.11 -12.11
C PRO A 70 -5.04 14.82 -10.98
N GLY A 71 -5.41 13.90 -10.08
CA GLY A 71 -4.62 13.60 -8.89
C GLY A 71 -4.55 12.12 -8.55
N VAL A 72 -3.54 11.75 -7.78
CA VAL A 72 -3.33 10.41 -7.24
C VAL A 72 -3.10 10.52 -5.74
N ARG A 73 -3.90 9.81 -4.96
CA ARG A 73 -3.65 9.60 -3.53
C ARG A 73 -2.66 8.46 -3.34
N VAL A 74 -1.65 8.72 -2.52
CA VAL A 74 -0.66 7.74 -2.09
C VAL A 74 -0.63 7.68 -0.57
N ILE A 75 -0.35 6.50 -0.04
CA ILE A 75 -0.20 6.29 1.40
C ILE A 75 1.25 5.88 1.68
N PHE A 76 1.84 6.50 2.70
CA PHE A 76 3.14 6.11 3.25
C PHE A 76 2.95 5.56 4.65
N ALA A 77 3.68 4.50 4.99
CA ALA A 77 3.65 3.86 6.27
C ALA A 77 5.06 3.56 6.79
N THR A 78 5.27 3.79 8.08
CA THR A 78 6.49 3.34 8.78
C THR A 78 6.17 2.84 10.20
N ALA A 79 7.09 2.08 10.80
CA ALA A 79 6.93 1.60 12.17
C ALA A 79 7.07 2.71 13.23
N LYS A 80 7.82 3.78 12.93
CA LYS A 80 8.15 4.86 13.87
C LYS A 80 7.70 6.22 13.33
N LYS A 81 7.11 7.04 14.19
CA LYS A 81 6.62 8.39 13.85
C LYS A 81 7.70 9.23 13.16
N GLU A 82 8.92 9.25 13.68
CA GLU A 82 10.01 10.10 13.17
C GLU A 82 10.47 9.62 11.78
N ALA A 83 10.45 8.31 11.56
CA ALA A 83 10.77 7.72 10.26
C ALA A 83 9.74 8.12 9.20
N LEU A 84 8.45 8.24 9.56
CA LEU A 84 7.43 8.69 8.60
C LEU A 84 7.70 10.12 8.12
N GLU A 85 8.02 11.06 9.04
CA GLU A 85 8.36 12.43 8.67
C GLU A 85 9.54 12.48 7.70
N GLN A 86 10.61 11.75 8.01
CA GLN A 86 11.80 11.66 7.17
C GLN A 86 11.47 11.13 5.77
N GLN A 87 10.62 10.10 5.69
CA GLN A 87 10.21 9.51 4.42
C GLN A 87 9.32 10.46 3.60
N LEU A 88 8.42 11.21 4.24
CA LEU A 88 7.64 12.24 3.57
C LEU A 88 8.53 13.35 2.99
N ILE A 89 9.48 13.88 3.78
CA ILE A 89 10.43 14.89 3.31
C ILE A 89 11.24 14.37 2.12
N ALA A 90 11.84 13.19 2.25
CA ALA A 90 12.71 12.62 1.22
C ALA A 90 11.93 12.34 -0.07
N ARG A 91 10.78 11.66 0.03
CA ARG A 91 10.02 11.22 -1.15
C ARG A 91 9.31 12.39 -1.83
N ILE A 92 8.66 13.27 -1.09
CA ILE A 92 8.03 14.45 -1.69
C ILE A 92 9.10 15.39 -2.26
N GLY A 93 10.21 15.58 -1.55
CA GLY A 93 11.31 16.46 -1.98
C GLY A 93 12.10 15.94 -3.19
N GLN A 94 12.26 14.63 -3.35
CA GLN A 94 13.09 14.04 -4.42
C GLN A 94 12.28 13.47 -5.59
N CYS A 95 10.97 13.23 -5.42
CA CYS A 95 10.11 12.63 -6.45
C CYS A 95 8.98 13.58 -6.89
N VAL A 96 8.36 14.33 -5.97
CA VAL A 96 7.22 15.21 -6.30
C VAL A 96 7.68 16.62 -6.66
N LEU A 97 8.56 17.23 -5.87
CA LEU A 97 9.13 18.55 -6.16
C LEU A 97 9.91 18.56 -7.49
N THR A 98 10.57 17.45 -7.82
CA THR A 98 11.34 17.28 -9.06
C THR A 98 10.47 16.94 -10.26
N SER A 99 9.26 16.40 -10.05
CA SER A 99 8.32 16.10 -11.13
C SER A 99 7.79 17.40 -11.77
N PRO A 100 7.82 17.56 -13.12
CA PRO A 100 7.74 18.86 -13.78
C PRO A 100 6.48 19.68 -13.46
N THR A 101 5.35 19.00 -13.27
CA THR A 101 4.04 19.65 -13.10
C THR A 101 3.40 19.34 -11.75
N ALA A 102 4.04 18.50 -10.93
CA ALA A 102 3.38 17.97 -9.75
C ALA A 102 3.20 19.01 -8.64
N SER A 103 2.20 18.81 -7.79
CA SER A 103 1.96 19.53 -6.54
C SER A 103 1.54 18.55 -5.45
N ALA A 104 1.74 18.89 -4.18
CA ALA A 104 1.51 17.98 -3.06
C ALA A 104 0.60 18.59 -1.99
N TYR A 105 -0.46 17.87 -1.63
CA TYR A 105 -1.44 18.27 -0.64
C TYR A 105 -1.62 17.17 0.40
N ASP A 106 -1.94 17.54 1.63
CA ASP A 106 -2.35 16.56 2.62
C ASP A 106 -3.79 16.12 2.36
N ALA A 107 -4.02 14.83 2.49
CA ALA A 107 -5.33 14.21 2.39
C ALA A 107 -5.61 13.27 3.58
N THR A 108 -4.81 13.35 4.65
CA THR A 108 -4.94 12.48 5.83
C THR A 108 -6.24 12.75 6.58
N PRO A 109 -7.15 11.77 6.73
CA PRO A 109 -8.40 11.96 7.45
C PRO A 109 -8.15 11.94 8.96
N ASN A 110 -8.77 12.87 9.70
CA ASN A 110 -8.75 12.92 11.18
C ASN A 110 -7.35 12.69 11.78
N PRO A 111 -6.33 13.48 11.40
CA PRO A 111 -4.96 13.25 11.83
C PRO A 111 -4.79 13.41 13.35
N GLU A 112 -3.98 12.53 13.95
CA GLU A 112 -3.57 12.59 15.36
C GLU A 112 -2.56 13.72 15.60
N ASP A 113 -1.67 13.98 14.64
CA ASP A 113 -0.73 15.09 14.63
C ASP A 113 -0.31 15.46 13.20
N HIS A 114 0.54 16.48 13.06
CA HIS A 114 0.97 17.01 11.78
C HIS A 114 2.49 17.22 11.72
N TYR A 115 3.04 17.08 10.51
CA TYR A 115 4.42 17.37 10.18
C TYR A 115 4.52 18.61 9.28
N PRO A 116 5.48 19.52 9.50
CA PRO A 116 5.65 20.73 8.71
C PRO A 116 6.41 20.46 7.40
N ILE A 117 6.01 19.44 6.63
CA ILE A 117 6.73 18.96 5.43
C ILE A 117 6.86 20.07 4.39
N GLY A 118 5.76 20.74 4.03
CA GLY A 118 5.80 21.83 3.06
C GLY A 118 6.63 23.00 3.52
N ARG A 119 6.58 23.34 4.82
CA ARG A 119 7.44 24.39 5.39
C ARG A 119 8.92 24.06 5.26
N GLN A 120 9.29 22.80 5.45
CA GLN A 120 10.67 22.35 5.34
C GLN A 120 11.14 22.35 3.88
N LEU A 121 10.35 21.77 2.97
CA LEU A 121 10.68 21.71 1.54
C LEU A 121 10.66 23.07 0.86
N ALA A 122 9.83 24.02 1.33
CA ALA A 122 9.77 25.37 0.78
C ALA A 122 11.10 26.14 0.88
N LYS A 123 11.99 25.76 1.79
CA LYS A 123 13.35 26.33 1.90
C LYS A 123 14.19 26.09 0.65
N PHE A 124 13.86 25.10 -0.19
CA PHE A 124 14.49 24.90 -1.49
C PHE A 124 14.36 26.13 -2.41
N GLY A 125 13.34 26.97 -2.19
CA GLY A 125 13.17 28.23 -2.92
C GLY A 125 14.19 29.31 -2.56
N ASP A 126 15.11 29.07 -1.63
CA ASP A 126 16.24 29.96 -1.28
C ASP A 126 15.87 31.43 -1.04
N GLY A 127 14.75 31.65 -0.34
CA GLY A 127 14.24 32.98 -0.01
C GLY A 127 13.24 33.55 -1.01
N TYR A 128 13.06 32.91 -2.16
CA TYR A 128 12.09 33.30 -3.19
C TYR A 128 10.74 32.60 -3.06
N GLN A 129 10.60 31.64 -2.15
CA GLN A 129 9.32 30.99 -1.88
C GLN A 129 8.30 31.95 -1.25
N VAL A 130 7.04 31.82 -1.65
CA VAL A 130 5.93 32.63 -1.13
C VAL A 130 4.98 31.74 -0.34
N LYS A 131 4.64 32.18 0.88
CA LYS A 131 3.56 31.60 1.68
C LYS A 131 2.22 32.22 1.25
N LYS A 132 1.21 31.39 0.98
CA LYS A 132 -0.17 31.83 0.68
C LYS A 132 -1.18 31.08 1.54
N GLY A 133 -2.31 31.74 1.79
CA GLY A 133 -3.48 31.15 2.44
C GLY A 133 -3.73 31.64 3.87
N PRO A 134 -4.77 31.08 4.52
CA PRO A 134 -5.52 29.88 4.09
C PRO A 134 -6.32 30.09 2.79
N ILE A 135 -6.27 29.12 1.87
CA ILE A 135 -7.12 28.97 0.68
C ILE A 135 -7.78 27.61 0.82
N ASP A 136 -9.12 27.56 0.91
CA ASP A 136 -9.87 26.34 1.23
C ASP A 136 -9.28 25.59 2.42
N GLU A 137 -9.04 26.34 3.51
CA GLU A 137 -8.45 25.88 4.78
C GLU A 137 -6.97 25.41 4.67
N ARG A 138 -6.35 25.51 3.49
CA ARG A 138 -4.96 25.10 3.25
C ARG A 138 -4.01 26.29 3.25
N VAL A 139 -2.95 26.17 4.02
CA VAL A 139 -1.78 27.05 3.91
C VAL A 139 -0.82 26.42 2.92
N LEU A 140 -0.46 27.17 1.87
CA LEU A 140 0.35 26.69 0.75
C LEU A 140 1.68 27.43 0.67
N TRP A 141 2.70 26.73 0.21
CA TRP A 141 3.98 27.29 -0.20
C TRP A 141 4.10 27.20 -1.72
N LEU A 142 4.46 28.32 -2.34
CA LEU A 142 4.77 28.44 -3.76
C LEU A 142 6.28 28.53 -3.89
N VAL A 143 6.90 27.46 -4.37
CA VAL A 143 8.36 27.31 -4.47
C VAL A 143 8.77 27.47 -5.93
N PRO A 144 9.59 28.47 -6.30
CA PRO A 144 10.10 28.61 -7.66
C PRO A 144 10.95 27.41 -8.05
N ARG A 145 10.76 26.90 -9.27
CA ARG A 145 11.57 25.84 -9.90
C ARG A 145 11.66 26.07 -11.41
N MET A 146 12.50 25.34 -12.12
CA MET A 146 12.71 25.52 -13.57
C MET A 146 11.42 25.40 -14.39
N SER A 147 10.53 24.48 -14.03
CA SER A 147 9.24 24.28 -14.70
C SER A 147 8.12 25.22 -14.23
N GLY A 148 8.45 26.26 -13.44
CA GLY A 148 7.50 27.23 -12.91
C GLY A 148 7.41 27.19 -11.39
N THR A 149 6.24 26.86 -10.84
CA THR A 149 6.00 26.84 -9.39
C THR A 149 5.66 25.44 -8.92
N PHE A 150 6.36 24.96 -7.89
CA PHE A 150 5.95 23.82 -7.10
C PHE A 150 5.03 24.31 -5.98
N VAL A 151 3.80 23.78 -5.92
CA VAL A 151 2.83 24.08 -4.86
C VAL A 151 2.81 22.94 -3.87
N ILE A 152 2.98 23.26 -2.58
CA ILE A 152 2.93 22.28 -1.50
C ILE A 152 2.19 22.82 -0.28
N GLN A 153 1.33 22.00 0.31
CA GLN A 153 0.68 22.34 1.58
C GLN A 153 1.67 22.38 2.75
N GLU A 154 1.50 23.32 3.69
CA GLU A 154 2.43 23.53 4.79
C GLU A 154 2.57 22.32 5.72
N GLN A 155 1.44 21.70 6.08
CA GLN A 155 1.34 20.63 7.07
C GLN A 155 0.75 19.36 6.45
N PHE A 156 1.31 18.21 6.84
CA PHE A 156 0.85 16.88 6.44
C PHE A 156 0.49 16.06 7.68
N GLY A 157 -0.73 15.51 7.69
CA GLY A 157 -1.26 14.79 8.84
C GLY A 157 -0.64 13.40 9.03
N ARG A 158 -0.75 12.89 10.25
CA ARG A 158 -0.38 11.52 10.60
C ARG A 158 -1.51 10.86 11.36
N LEU A 159 -1.78 9.59 11.07
CA LEU A 159 -2.62 8.72 11.88
C LEU A 159 -1.94 7.38 12.18
N LYS A 160 -2.58 6.54 13.00
CA LYS A 160 -2.25 5.12 13.13
C LYS A 160 -3.15 4.27 12.23
N GLY A 161 -2.56 3.61 11.24
CA GLY A 161 -3.24 2.69 10.35
C GLY A 161 -2.92 1.22 10.65
N VAL A 162 -3.28 0.36 9.71
CA VAL A 162 -3.15 -1.10 9.75
C VAL A 162 -2.32 -1.59 8.57
N ALA A 163 -1.30 -2.39 8.81
CA ALA A 163 -0.43 -2.95 7.78
C ALA A 163 -0.30 -4.47 7.90
N GLY A 164 -0.23 -5.17 6.77
CA GLY A 164 -0.06 -6.62 6.74
C GLY A 164 -1.35 -7.43 6.68
N GLY A 165 -2.51 -6.82 6.41
CA GLY A 165 -3.67 -7.59 5.95
C GLY A 165 -3.26 -8.34 4.68
N ASN A 166 -3.62 -9.60 4.52
CA ASN A 166 -3.08 -10.38 3.41
C ASN A 166 -4.00 -11.50 2.95
N ILE A 167 -3.80 -11.91 1.70
CA ILE A 167 -4.48 -13.03 1.06
C ILE A 167 -3.43 -13.86 0.35
N ILE A 168 -3.48 -15.17 0.51
CA ILE A 168 -2.62 -16.12 -0.22
C ILE A 168 -3.51 -16.95 -1.13
N SER A 169 -3.24 -16.88 -2.44
CA SER A 169 -3.99 -17.60 -3.47
C SER A 169 -3.15 -18.76 -4.02
N PHE A 170 -3.71 -19.96 -3.99
CA PHE A 170 -3.13 -21.15 -4.61
C PHE A 170 -3.73 -21.33 -5.99
N CYS A 171 -2.90 -21.24 -7.01
CA CYS A 171 -3.31 -21.24 -8.40
C CYS A 171 -2.74 -22.47 -9.12
N ARG A 172 -3.49 -22.98 -10.09
CA ARG A 172 -3.08 -24.12 -10.93
C ARG A 172 -1.75 -23.83 -11.63
N ASP A 173 -1.61 -22.62 -12.17
CA ASP A 173 -0.47 -22.21 -12.97
C ASP A 173 -0.21 -20.70 -12.86
N LEU A 174 0.94 -20.27 -13.40
CA LEU A 174 1.38 -18.88 -13.43
C LEU A 174 0.34 -17.94 -14.05
N THR A 175 -0.26 -18.36 -15.17
CA THR A 175 -1.21 -17.51 -15.93
C THR A 175 -2.45 -17.23 -15.11
N SER A 176 -3.00 -18.26 -14.47
CA SER A 176 -4.17 -18.16 -13.60
C SER A 176 -3.88 -17.21 -12.43
N GLY A 177 -2.74 -17.38 -11.75
CA GLY A 177 -2.38 -16.54 -10.60
C GLY A 177 -2.03 -15.09 -10.94
N MET A 178 -1.32 -14.84 -12.03
CA MET A 178 -1.01 -13.46 -12.45
C MET A 178 -2.24 -12.72 -12.98
N THR A 179 -3.15 -13.42 -13.66
CA THR A 179 -4.38 -12.82 -14.19
C THR A 179 -5.32 -12.43 -13.05
N SER A 180 -5.62 -13.37 -12.14
CA SER A 180 -6.50 -13.11 -11.00
C SER A 180 -5.90 -12.11 -10.02
N GLY A 181 -4.60 -12.22 -9.72
CA GLY A 181 -3.89 -11.30 -8.84
C GLY A 181 -3.88 -9.87 -9.37
N ARG A 182 -3.58 -9.67 -10.66
CA ARG A 182 -3.60 -8.33 -11.27
C ARG A 182 -5.01 -7.71 -11.22
N ALA A 183 -6.03 -8.50 -11.53
CA ALA A 183 -7.42 -8.04 -11.45
C ALA A 183 -7.79 -7.63 -10.01
N ALA A 184 -7.36 -8.41 -9.02
CA ALA A 184 -7.59 -8.11 -7.61
C ALA A 184 -6.91 -6.82 -7.15
N VAL A 185 -5.66 -6.58 -7.55
CA VAL A 185 -4.95 -5.31 -7.24
C VAL A 185 -5.67 -4.12 -7.87
N GLN A 186 -6.10 -4.23 -9.13
CA GLN A 186 -6.90 -3.20 -9.80
C GLN A 186 -8.25 -2.94 -9.12
N ALA A 187 -8.86 -3.97 -8.53
CA ALA A 187 -10.07 -3.84 -7.74
C ALA A 187 -9.80 -3.17 -6.38
N ILE A 188 -8.67 -3.46 -5.73
CA ILE A 188 -8.24 -2.81 -4.48
C ILE A 188 -7.98 -1.30 -4.68
N GLU A 189 -7.42 -0.87 -5.82
CA GLU A 189 -7.24 0.57 -6.13
C GLU A 189 -8.56 1.36 -6.18
N LYS A 190 -9.72 0.68 -6.12
CA LYS A 190 -11.05 1.29 -6.01
C LYS A 190 -11.60 1.29 -4.57
N VAL A 191 -10.81 0.85 -3.60
CA VAL A 191 -11.18 0.81 -2.18
C VAL A 191 -10.45 1.93 -1.46
N GLU A 192 -11.18 3.01 -1.13
CA GLU A 192 -10.59 4.14 -0.43
C GLU A 192 -9.98 3.73 0.92
N GLY A 193 -8.79 4.25 1.18
CA GLY A 193 -8.02 4.04 2.41
C GLY A 193 -7.21 2.75 2.44
N ALA A 194 -7.10 2.00 1.33
CA ALA A 194 -6.27 0.79 1.24
C ALA A 194 -5.29 0.85 0.06
N TYR A 195 -4.15 0.16 0.18
CA TYR A 195 -3.15 0.07 -0.87
C TYR A 195 -2.32 -1.22 -0.77
N THR A 196 -1.67 -1.61 -1.86
CA THR A 196 -0.77 -2.78 -1.92
C THR A 196 0.68 -2.35 -2.15
N PRO A 197 1.61 -2.51 -1.18
CA PRO A 197 2.97 -1.93 -1.27
C PRO A 197 3.95 -2.72 -2.15
N PHE A 198 3.64 -3.98 -2.47
CA PHE A 198 4.57 -4.85 -3.19
C PHE A 198 4.58 -4.58 -4.71
N PRO A 199 5.58 -5.08 -5.47
CA PRO A 199 5.69 -4.82 -6.90
C PRO A 199 4.43 -5.26 -7.66
N GLY A 200 3.74 -4.31 -8.29
CA GLY A 200 2.45 -4.56 -8.94
C GLY A 200 1.34 -5.05 -8.00
N GLY A 201 1.50 -4.82 -6.68
CA GLY A 201 0.61 -5.26 -5.62
C GLY A 201 0.70 -6.75 -5.25
N LEU A 202 1.64 -7.50 -5.85
CA LEU A 202 1.76 -8.95 -5.69
C LEU A 202 3.06 -9.35 -4.99
N VAL A 203 2.99 -10.38 -4.16
CA VAL A 203 4.10 -10.98 -3.43
C VAL A 203 4.38 -12.37 -3.98
N GLY A 204 5.52 -12.52 -4.66
CA GLY A 204 5.99 -13.83 -5.14
C GLY A 204 6.90 -14.58 -4.17
N SER A 205 7.37 -13.94 -3.10
CA SER A 205 8.37 -14.52 -2.20
C SER A 205 7.78 -15.31 -1.04
N GLY A 206 6.77 -14.74 -0.35
CA GLY A 206 6.18 -15.26 0.88
C GLY A 206 7.21 -15.43 2.02
N SER A 207 6.98 -14.81 3.18
CA SER A 207 7.96 -14.86 4.27
C SER A 207 7.41 -15.41 5.59
N LYS A 208 8.30 -15.96 6.41
CA LYS A 208 8.05 -16.30 7.81
C LYS A 208 9.02 -15.54 8.71
N PRO A 209 8.65 -15.22 9.96
CA PRO A 209 9.44 -14.39 10.88
C PRO A 209 10.50 -15.24 11.62
N SER A 210 11.16 -16.13 10.90
CA SER A 210 12.19 -17.01 11.43
C SER A 210 13.14 -17.43 10.32
N SER A 211 14.35 -17.84 10.71
CA SER A 211 15.37 -18.35 9.79
C SER A 211 16.24 -19.39 10.49
N LYS A 212 16.74 -20.37 9.72
CA LYS A 212 17.78 -21.29 10.17
C LYS A 212 19.16 -20.62 10.19
N TYR A 213 19.33 -19.53 9.44
CA TYR A 213 20.57 -18.76 9.39
C TYR A 213 20.57 -17.65 10.44
N LYS A 214 21.59 -17.63 11.29
CA LYS A 214 21.74 -16.65 12.38
C LYS A 214 21.77 -15.22 11.82
N GLY A 215 21.02 -14.32 12.44
CA GLY A 215 20.97 -12.89 12.08
C GLY A 215 19.96 -12.51 11.01
N LEU A 216 19.31 -13.48 10.35
CA LEU A 216 18.27 -13.19 9.35
C LEU A 216 16.89 -13.17 10.01
N VAL A 217 16.22 -12.02 9.97
CA VAL A 217 14.93 -11.78 10.65
C VAL A 217 13.72 -12.42 9.94
N ALA A 218 13.82 -12.65 8.64
CA ALA A 218 12.76 -13.26 7.84
C ALA A 218 13.38 -14.20 6.79
N SER A 219 12.73 -15.32 6.52
CA SER A 219 13.11 -16.25 5.44
C SER A 219 11.89 -16.72 4.66
N THR A 220 12.11 -17.46 3.58
CA THR A 220 11.01 -18.04 2.77
C THR A 220 10.06 -18.85 3.64
N ASN A 221 8.76 -18.74 3.35
CA ASN A 221 7.75 -19.59 3.96
C ASN A 221 7.56 -20.87 3.13
N GLU A 222 8.36 -21.88 3.46
CA GLU A 222 8.46 -23.17 2.79
C GLU A 222 7.13 -23.92 2.70
N ARG A 223 6.20 -23.67 3.63
CA ARG A 223 4.86 -24.29 3.63
C ARG A 223 4.06 -23.91 2.39
N TYR A 224 4.34 -22.74 1.80
CA TYR A 224 3.67 -22.20 0.63
C TYR A 224 4.49 -22.29 -0.66
N CYS A 225 5.60 -23.04 -0.70
CA CYS A 225 6.47 -23.14 -1.86
C CYS A 225 6.16 -24.35 -2.76
N PRO A 226 5.60 -24.18 -3.99
CA PRO A 226 5.21 -25.30 -4.84
C PRO A 226 6.36 -26.22 -5.26
N THR A 227 7.55 -25.64 -5.46
CA THR A 227 8.75 -26.34 -5.98
C THR A 227 9.37 -27.33 -5.00
N ILE A 228 9.08 -27.19 -3.71
CA ILE A 228 9.62 -28.05 -2.64
C ILE A 228 8.53 -28.75 -1.84
N ARG A 229 7.27 -28.70 -2.28
CA ARG A 229 6.11 -29.24 -1.55
C ARG A 229 6.32 -30.68 -1.06
N ALA A 230 6.91 -31.55 -1.89
CA ALA A 230 7.16 -32.96 -1.53
C ALA A 230 8.18 -33.14 -0.39
N ARG A 231 8.98 -32.12 -0.07
CA ARG A 231 9.99 -32.13 1.00
C ARG A 231 9.48 -31.52 2.30
N ILE A 232 8.32 -30.87 2.30
CA ILE A 232 7.78 -30.12 3.43
C ILE A 232 6.58 -30.90 3.99
N PRO A 233 6.72 -31.59 5.14
CA PRO A 233 5.67 -32.46 5.67
C PRO A 233 4.33 -31.76 5.94
N ASP A 234 4.38 -30.47 6.30
CA ASP A 234 3.25 -29.60 6.62
C ASP A 234 2.98 -28.55 5.53
N THR A 235 3.23 -28.92 4.27
CA THR A 235 2.94 -28.04 3.13
C THR A 235 1.44 -27.74 3.03
N GLU A 236 1.13 -26.48 2.73
CA GLU A 236 -0.22 -25.99 2.49
C GLU A 236 -0.58 -25.98 1.00
N VAL A 237 0.39 -26.26 0.13
CA VAL A 237 0.25 -26.20 -1.33
C VAL A 237 -0.53 -27.43 -1.83
N PRO A 238 -1.70 -27.25 -2.45
CA PRO A 238 -2.44 -28.36 -3.08
C PRO A 238 -1.61 -29.04 -4.17
N LEU A 239 -1.79 -30.36 -4.37
CA LEU A 239 -1.02 -31.14 -5.36
C LEU A 239 -1.12 -30.59 -6.79
N SER A 240 -2.24 -29.97 -7.13
CA SER A 240 -2.56 -29.39 -8.43
C SER A 240 -2.24 -27.89 -8.54
N SER A 241 -1.59 -27.31 -7.53
CA SER A 241 -1.16 -25.90 -7.54
C SER A 241 0.32 -25.80 -7.85
N GLU A 242 0.66 -25.16 -8.98
CA GLU A 242 2.05 -24.90 -9.36
C GLU A 242 2.47 -23.43 -9.15
N PHE A 243 1.54 -22.56 -8.76
CA PHE A 243 1.82 -21.16 -8.49
C PHE A 243 1.08 -20.67 -7.24
N VAL A 244 1.79 -20.00 -6.35
CA VAL A 244 1.23 -19.36 -5.15
C VAL A 244 1.62 -17.90 -5.16
N VAL A 245 0.66 -17.02 -4.91
CA VAL A 245 0.88 -15.58 -4.86
C VAL A 245 0.16 -15.01 -3.65
N GLU A 246 0.79 -14.05 -3.00
CA GLU A 246 0.21 -13.32 -1.89
C GLU A 246 -0.10 -11.88 -2.33
N ILE A 247 -1.15 -11.30 -1.75
CA ILE A 247 -1.44 -9.87 -1.82
C ILE A 247 -1.35 -9.35 -0.39
N VAL A 248 -0.45 -8.41 -0.15
CA VAL A 248 -0.38 -7.67 1.13
C VAL A 248 -1.09 -6.34 0.96
N ILE A 249 -1.94 -6.00 1.91
CA ILE A 249 -2.84 -4.87 1.93
C ILE A 249 -2.60 -4.09 3.24
N ASN A 250 -2.28 -2.82 3.06
CA ASN A 250 -2.19 -1.84 4.14
C ASN A 250 -3.35 -0.86 3.99
N GLY A 251 -3.71 -0.17 5.07
CA GLY A 251 -4.76 0.83 5.02
C GLY A 251 -4.86 1.73 6.24
N LEU A 252 -5.59 2.82 6.09
CA LEU A 252 -5.78 3.84 7.11
C LEU A 252 -6.63 3.33 8.30
N THR A 253 -7.46 2.31 8.06
CA THR A 253 -8.31 1.67 9.08
C THR A 253 -8.37 0.16 8.86
N GLU A 254 -8.69 -0.59 9.91
CA GLU A 254 -8.95 -2.04 9.83
C GLU A 254 -10.11 -2.34 8.87
N GLU A 255 -11.15 -1.50 8.88
CA GLU A 255 -12.30 -1.65 7.99
C GLU A 255 -11.89 -1.52 6.52
N ALA A 256 -11.07 -0.52 6.17
CA ALA A 256 -10.58 -0.34 4.80
C ALA A 256 -9.78 -1.57 4.33
N VAL A 257 -8.90 -2.10 5.19
CA VAL A 257 -8.14 -3.33 4.90
C VAL A 257 -9.08 -4.53 4.72
N GLY A 258 -10.07 -4.71 5.60
CA GLY A 258 -11.05 -5.79 5.49
C GLY A 258 -11.89 -5.72 4.22
N ARG A 259 -12.35 -4.52 3.82
CA ARG A 259 -13.07 -4.31 2.55
C ARG A 259 -12.20 -4.60 1.33
N ALA A 260 -10.93 -4.17 1.36
CA ALA A 260 -9.98 -4.46 0.30
C ALA A 260 -9.69 -5.96 0.20
N MET A 261 -9.54 -6.67 1.34
CA MET A 261 -9.41 -8.12 1.37
C MET A 261 -10.64 -8.81 0.77
N ALA A 262 -11.85 -8.45 1.19
CA ALA A 262 -13.08 -9.03 0.66
C ALA A 262 -13.24 -8.78 -0.85
N THR A 263 -12.92 -7.57 -1.31
CA THR A 263 -12.94 -7.19 -2.73
C THR A 263 -11.96 -8.04 -3.53
N ALA A 264 -10.72 -8.16 -3.08
CA ALA A 264 -9.70 -8.96 -3.74
C ALA A 264 -10.06 -10.45 -3.79
N ILE A 265 -10.57 -11.03 -2.70
CA ILE A 265 -10.98 -12.44 -2.68
C ILE A 265 -12.11 -12.69 -3.68
N ARG A 266 -13.15 -11.86 -3.68
CA ARG A 266 -14.28 -11.98 -4.62
C ARG A 266 -13.81 -11.85 -6.07
N GLU A 267 -12.91 -10.90 -6.34
CA GLU A 267 -12.31 -10.73 -7.66
C GLU A 267 -11.49 -11.96 -8.06
N ILE A 268 -10.56 -12.43 -7.22
CA ILE A 268 -9.75 -13.63 -7.49
C ILE A 268 -10.63 -14.84 -7.81
N CYS A 269 -11.68 -15.08 -7.01
CA CYS A 269 -12.60 -16.19 -7.19
C CYS A 269 -13.47 -16.08 -8.46
N SER A 270 -13.49 -14.95 -9.16
CA SER A 270 -14.19 -14.83 -10.45
C SER A 270 -13.38 -15.39 -11.63
N HIS A 271 -12.11 -15.73 -11.42
CA HIS A 271 -11.21 -16.26 -12.45
C HIS A 271 -11.00 -17.77 -12.30
N ASP A 272 -10.84 -18.45 -13.44
CA ASP A 272 -10.55 -19.88 -13.49
C ASP A 272 -9.13 -20.20 -12.99
N GLY A 273 -8.96 -21.42 -12.46
CA GLY A 273 -7.65 -21.93 -12.06
C GLY A 273 -7.18 -21.50 -10.67
N VAL A 274 -8.02 -20.81 -9.89
CA VAL A 274 -7.81 -20.60 -8.45
C VAL A 274 -8.32 -21.81 -7.68
N MET A 275 -7.45 -22.42 -6.88
CA MET A 275 -7.70 -23.70 -6.23
C MET A 275 -8.10 -23.58 -4.77
N LYS A 276 -7.55 -22.58 -4.07
CA LYS A 276 -7.79 -22.32 -2.64
C LYS A 276 -7.36 -20.89 -2.31
N ILE A 277 -8.03 -20.27 -1.35
CA ILE A 277 -7.60 -19.02 -0.72
C ILE A 277 -7.41 -19.22 0.78
N THR A 278 -6.32 -18.67 1.30
CA THR A 278 -6.00 -18.64 2.73
C THR A 278 -5.43 -17.27 3.12
N ALA A 279 -5.02 -17.12 4.38
CA ALA A 279 -4.29 -15.96 4.85
C ALA A 279 -3.14 -16.37 5.77
N GLY A 280 -2.07 -15.58 5.74
CA GLY A 280 -0.90 -15.69 6.61
C GLY A 280 -1.15 -15.05 7.98
N ASN A 281 -0.80 -15.80 9.02
CA ASN A 281 -0.78 -15.34 10.41
C ASN A 281 0.37 -15.98 11.19
N PHE A 282 0.57 -15.51 12.41
CA PHE A 282 1.61 -15.93 13.35
C PHE A 282 1.01 -16.53 14.62
N GLY A 283 -0.19 -17.12 14.49
CA GLY A 283 -0.94 -17.73 15.58
C GLY A 283 -1.55 -16.73 16.57
N GLY A 284 -1.75 -15.47 16.15
CA GLY A 284 -2.34 -14.42 16.98
C GLY A 284 -1.41 -13.88 18.06
N ARG A 285 -0.10 -14.03 17.89
CA ARG A 285 0.91 -13.72 18.92
C ARG A 285 1.71 -12.45 18.66
N LEU A 286 1.71 -11.93 17.44
CA LEU A 286 2.55 -10.81 17.02
C LEU A 286 1.73 -9.57 16.67
N GLY A 287 0.72 -9.73 15.83
CA GLY A 287 -0.14 -8.66 15.34
C GLY A 287 -1.28 -8.36 16.30
N LYS A 288 -1.66 -7.08 16.37
CA LYS A 288 -2.81 -6.62 17.14
C LYS A 288 -4.13 -6.98 16.46
N TYR A 289 -4.13 -7.02 15.13
CA TYR A 289 -5.34 -7.16 14.32
C TYR A 289 -5.42 -8.58 13.77
N GLN A 290 -6.59 -9.20 13.89
CA GLN A 290 -6.90 -10.51 13.35
C GLN A 290 -8.09 -10.37 12.40
N ILE A 291 -7.81 -10.30 11.10
CA ILE A 291 -8.84 -10.05 10.08
C ILE A 291 -9.30 -11.39 9.53
N HIS A 292 -10.39 -11.92 10.08
CA HIS A 292 -10.94 -13.22 9.72
C HIS A 292 -11.55 -13.22 8.32
N LEU A 293 -11.16 -14.20 7.50
CA LEU A 293 -11.58 -14.26 6.09
C LEU A 293 -13.08 -14.42 5.94
N HIS A 294 -13.70 -15.31 6.72
CA HIS A 294 -15.14 -15.56 6.61
C HIS A 294 -15.95 -14.37 7.12
N ASP A 295 -15.46 -13.63 8.12
CA ASP A 295 -16.13 -12.45 8.66
C ASP A 295 -16.16 -11.30 7.64
N VAL A 296 -15.03 -11.02 6.97
CA VAL A 296 -14.99 -9.95 5.96
C VAL A 296 -15.78 -10.29 4.70
N LEU A 297 -15.97 -11.58 4.40
CA LEU A 297 -16.74 -12.04 3.25
C LEU A 297 -18.25 -12.15 3.51
N SER A 298 -18.66 -12.19 4.77
CA SER A 298 -20.06 -12.25 5.19
C SER A 298 -20.71 -10.87 5.36
N LYS A 299 -19.91 -9.80 5.20
CA LYS A 299 -20.36 -8.41 5.13
C LYS A 299 -20.60 -8.01 3.67
#